data_AF-A0A4R6Z6M4-F1
#
_entry.id   AF-A0A4R6Z6M4-F1
#
_cell.length_a   1.000
_cell.length_b   1.000
_cell.length_c   1.000
_cell.angle_alpha   90.00
_cell.angle_beta   90.00
_cell.angle_gamma   90.00
#
_symmetry.space_group_name_H-M   'P 1'
#
loop_
_entity.id
_entity.type
_entity.pdbx_description
1 polymer ?
#
loop_
_entity_poly.entity_id
_entity_poly.type
_entity_poly.pdbx_seq_one_letter_code
_entity_poly.pdbx_strand_id
1 'polypeptide(L)'
;MVLKPAEGLARGPRGLAQPALKCRGREYLRLIYGPEYTAPENLARLRQRRVRGKQSLALREFALGLEALYRFVEHEPLYRVHECVFGVLALESEPMDASL
;
A
#
# COMPACT_ATOMS: atom_id res chain seq x y z
N MET A 1 11.76 1.09 8.21
CA MET A 1 11.64 -0.37 8.02
C MET A 1 10.38 -0.70 7.23
N VAL A 2 10.40 -1.82 6.50
CA VAL A 2 9.23 -2.40 5.84
C VAL A 2 9.02 -3.78 6.43
N LEU A 3 7.91 -3.98 7.14
CA LEU A 3 7.54 -5.26 7.72
C LEU A 3 6.76 -6.05 6.69
N LYS A 4 7.08 -7.33 6.51
CA LYS A 4 6.42 -8.23 5.54
C LYS A 4 6.05 -9.54 6.23
N PRO A 5 4.93 -10.17 5.85
CA PRO A 5 4.66 -11.55 6.26
C PRO A 5 5.75 -12.49 5.77
N ALA A 6 6.17 -13.45 6.60
CA ALA A 6 7.22 -14.40 6.24
C ALA A 6 6.83 -15.28 5.03
N GLU A 7 5.55 -15.60 4.91
CA GLU A 7 4.98 -16.43 3.83
C GLU A 7 4.80 -15.67 2.51
N GLY A 8 5.01 -14.34 2.49
CA GLY A 8 4.73 -13.48 1.33
C GLY A 8 3.23 -13.28 1.10
N LEU A 9 2.54 -14.31 0.61
CA LEU A 9 1.09 -14.33 0.43
C LEU A 9 0.39 -14.93 1.66
N ALA A 10 0.23 -14.12 2.70
CA ALA A 10 -0.39 -14.56 3.94
C ALA A 10 -1.89 -14.26 3.99
N ARG A 11 -2.69 -15.20 4.47
CA ARG A 11 -4.12 -15.01 4.75
C ARG A 11 -4.39 -15.20 6.23
N GLY A 12 -5.11 -14.26 6.83
CA GLY A 12 -5.57 -14.35 8.21
C GLY A 12 -7.09 -14.52 8.30
N PRO A 13 -7.65 -14.49 9.52
CA PRO A 13 -9.09 -14.61 9.75
C PRO A 13 -9.96 -13.55 9.04
N ARG A 14 -9.35 -12.44 8.61
CA ARG A 14 -10.00 -11.32 7.94
C ARG A 14 -9.68 -11.25 6.43
N GLY A 15 -9.19 -12.34 5.85
CA GLY A 15 -8.79 -12.40 4.44
C GLY A 15 -7.31 -12.12 4.22
N LEU A 16 -6.97 -11.53 3.07
CA LEU A 16 -5.59 -11.30 2.66
C LEU A 16 -4.91 -10.30 3.61
N ALA A 17 -3.76 -10.68 4.16
CA ALA A 17 -2.95 -9.78 4.97
C ALA A 17 -2.27 -8.73 4.10
N GLN A 18 -1.93 -7.58 4.69
CA GLN A 18 -1.12 -6.57 3.99
C GLN A 18 0.24 -7.18 3.61
N PRO A 19 0.64 -7.12 2.33
CA PRO A 19 1.89 -7.73 1.87
C PRO A 19 3.12 -7.02 2.45
N ALA A 20 2.97 -5.74 2.79
CA ALA A 20 4.00 -4.94 3.42
C ALA A 20 3.40 -3.81 4.26
N LEU A 21 4.06 -3.45 5.37
CA LEU A 21 3.74 -2.29 6.19
C LEU A 21 4.99 -1.43 6.39
N LYS A 22 4.90 -0.15 6.02
CA LYS A 22 5.97 0.83 6.25
C LYS A 22 5.93 1.31 7.70
N CYS A 23 7.06 1.25 8.41
CA CYS A 23 7.25 1.92 9.69
C CYS A 23 8.49 2.83 9.59
N ARG A 24 8.26 4.13 9.74
CA ARG A 24 9.25 5.19 9.50
C ARG A 24 9.78 5.70 10.84
N GLY A 25 11.08 6.00 10.90
CA GLY A 25 11.72 6.52 12.10
C GLY A 25 11.23 7.93 12.44
N ARG A 26 11.36 8.32 13.72
CA ARG A 26 10.90 9.62 14.23
C ARG A 26 11.47 10.81 13.45
N GLU A 27 12.79 10.88 13.32
CA GLU A 27 13.42 12.02 12.63
C GLU A 27 13.10 12.04 11.11
N TYR A 28 12.98 10.87 10.47
CA TYR A 28 12.55 10.78 9.08
C TYR A 28 11.14 11.33 8.86
N LEU A 29 10.22 11.12 9.81
CA LEU A 29 8.85 11.61 9.70
C LEU A 29 8.75 13.14 9.71
N ARG A 30 9.80 13.88 10.12
CA ARG A 30 9.83 15.35 9.96
C ARG A 30 9.83 15.77 8.49
N LEU A 31 10.41 14.96 7.59
CA LEU A 31 10.39 15.22 6.15
C LEU A 31 8.98 15.08 5.55
N ILE A 32 8.11 14.30 6.20
CA ILE A 32 6.77 14.00 5.70
C ILE A 32 5.71 14.89 6.36
N TYR A 33 5.77 15.05 7.68
CA TYR A 33 4.78 15.77 8.47
C TYR A 33 5.23 17.17 8.90
N GLY A 34 6.43 17.59 8.53
CA GLY A 34 7.03 18.86 8.89
C GLY A 34 7.90 18.79 10.16
N PRO A 35 8.78 19.79 10.37
CA PRO A 35 9.75 19.80 11.45
C PRO A 35 9.10 19.79 12.85
N GLU A 36 7.91 20.35 13.00
CA GLU A 36 7.22 20.50 14.29
C GLU A 36 6.17 19.41 14.57
N TYR A 37 6.13 18.33 13.77
CA TYR A 37 5.07 17.32 13.88
C TYR A 37 5.02 16.61 15.25
N THR A 38 6.11 16.67 16.01
CA THR A 38 6.23 16.10 17.36
C THR A 38 5.66 17.01 18.46
N ALA A 39 5.27 18.25 18.16
CA ALA A 39 4.58 19.11 19.12
C ALA A 39 3.26 18.44 19.59
N PRO A 40 2.89 18.50 20.88
CA PRO A 40 1.75 17.77 21.43
C PRO A 40 0.45 17.95 20.63
N GLU A 41 0.15 19.17 20.22
CA GLU A 41 -1.02 19.57 19.44
C GLU A 41 -1.01 18.96 18.03
N ASN A 42 0.14 18.98 17.34
CA ASN A 42 0.30 18.38 16.02
C ASN A 42 0.19 16.86 16.08
N LEU A 43 0.84 16.25 17.07
CA LEU A 43 0.86 14.80 17.25
C LEU A 43 -0.52 14.26 17.61
N ALA A 44 -1.29 14.96 18.45
CA ALA A 44 -2.66 14.59 18.80
C ALA A 44 -3.56 14.53 17.56
N ARG A 45 -3.46 15.52 16.67
CA ARG A 45 -4.18 15.54 15.39
C ARG A 45 -3.74 14.42 14.45
N LEU A 46 -2.43 14.23 14.25
CA LEU A 46 -1.87 13.23 13.34
C LEU A 46 -2.18 11.78 13.75
N ARG A 47 -2.40 11.52 15.04
CA ARG A 47 -2.83 10.19 15.53
C ARG A 47 -4.21 9.79 15.04
N GLN A 48 -5.07 10.75 14.67
CA GLN A 48 -6.43 10.49 14.18
C GLN A 48 -6.50 10.18 12.67
N ARG A 49 -5.35 9.96 12.02
CA ARG A 49 -5.28 9.66 10.58
C ARG A 49 -5.98 8.36 10.20
N ARG A 50 -6.54 8.32 8.99
CA ARG A 50 -7.27 7.16 8.46
C ARG A 50 -6.40 6.40 7.45
N VAL A 51 -5.94 5.21 7.83
CA VAL A 51 -5.09 4.36 6.97
C VAL A 51 -5.86 3.33 6.14
N ARG A 52 -7.15 3.11 6.44
CA ARG A 52 -7.95 2.04 5.82
C ARG A 52 -8.06 2.17 4.30
N GLY A 53 -8.18 3.40 3.78
CA GLY A 53 -8.22 3.63 2.33
C GLY A 53 -6.94 3.16 1.65
N LYS A 54 -5.77 3.58 2.15
CA LYS A 54 -4.47 3.19 1.57
C LYS A 54 -4.21 1.68 1.72
N GLN A 55 -4.66 1.09 2.83
CA GLN A 55 -4.62 -0.37 3.03
C GLN A 55 -5.47 -1.13 2.02
N SER A 56 -6.70 -0.67 1.75
CA SER A 56 -7.58 -1.28 0.73
C SER A 56 -6.98 -1.15 -0.66
N LEU A 57 -6.48 0.04 -1.01
CA LEU A 57 -5.81 0.31 -2.28
C LEU A 57 -4.60 -0.63 -2.49
N ALA A 58 -3.71 -0.73 -1.49
CA ALA A 58 -2.54 -1.60 -1.57
C ALA A 58 -2.88 -3.08 -1.79
N LEU A 59 -3.98 -3.58 -1.21
CA LEU A 59 -4.42 -4.96 -1.44
C LEU A 59 -4.95 -5.18 -2.85
N ARG A 60 -5.70 -4.22 -3.40
CA ARG A 60 -6.22 -4.27 -4.78
C ARG A 60 -5.07 -4.24 -5.80
N GLU A 61 -4.14 -3.30 -5.64
CA GLU A 61 -2.94 -3.21 -6.48
C GLU A 61 -2.10 -4.48 -6.41
N PHE A 62 -1.88 -5.02 -5.20
CA PHE A 62 -1.13 -6.25 -5.01
C PHE A 62 -1.80 -7.46 -5.69
N ALA A 63 -3.12 -7.57 -5.59
CA ALA A 63 -3.86 -8.65 -6.25
C ALA A 63 -3.75 -8.55 -7.79
N LEU A 64 -3.90 -7.35 -8.36
CA LEU A 64 -3.74 -7.13 -9.80
C LEU A 64 -2.30 -7.40 -10.25
N GLY A 65 -1.30 -6.98 -9.48
CA GLY A 65 0.11 -7.25 -9.77
C GLY A 65 0.43 -8.74 -9.79
N LEU A 66 -0.07 -9.51 -8.81
CA LEU A 66 0.07 -10.96 -8.80
C LEU A 66 -0.61 -11.62 -10.00
N GLU A 67 -1.84 -11.22 -10.31
CA GLU A 67 -2.58 -11.75 -11.46
C GLU A 67 -1.86 -11.48 -12.78
N ALA A 68 -1.31 -10.26 -12.97
CA ALA A 68 -0.51 -9.93 -14.14
C ALA A 68 0.70 -10.86 -14.30
N LEU A 69 1.39 -11.16 -13.20
CA LEU A 69 2.54 -12.07 -13.19
C LEU A 69 2.13 -13.51 -13.52
N TYR A 70 1.03 -14.01 -12.93
CA TYR A 70 0.51 -15.36 -13.23
C TYR A 70 0.19 -15.50 -14.73
N ARG A 71 -0.61 -14.58 -15.27
CA ARG A 71 -1.00 -14.60 -16.68
C ARG A 71 0.18 -14.52 -17.64
N PHE A 72 1.19 -13.72 -17.28
CA PHE A 72 2.41 -13.63 -18.06
C PHE A 72 3.17 -14.95 -18.10
N VAL A 73 3.36 -15.59 -16.94
CA VAL A 73 4.07 -16.88 -16.82
C VAL A 73 3.29 -18.02 -17.49
N GLU A 74 1.95 -17.95 -17.48
CA GLU A 74 1.08 -18.91 -18.19
C GLU A 74 0.95 -18.65 -19.70
N HIS A 75 1.68 -17.68 -20.24
CA HIS A 75 1.67 -17.30 -21.66
C HIS A 75 0.28 -16.88 -22.17
N GLU A 76 -0.55 -16.26 -21.32
CA GLU A 76 -1.79 -15.64 -21.78
C GLU A 76 -1.53 -14.50 -22.78
N PRO A 77 -2.51 -14.19 -23.66
CA PRO A 77 -2.40 -13.06 -24.56
C PRO A 77 -2.06 -11.75 -23.85
N LEU A 78 -1.23 -10.93 -24.48
CA LEU A 78 -0.68 -9.71 -23.88
C LEU A 78 -1.75 -8.73 -23.31
N TYR A 79 -2.93 -8.67 -23.92
CA TYR A 79 -4.01 -7.80 -23.42
C TYR A 79 -4.55 -8.25 -22.05
N ARG A 80 -4.51 -9.55 -21.73
CA ARG A 80 -4.91 -10.12 -20.43
C ARG A 80 -3.91 -9.81 -19.33
N VAL A 81 -2.64 -9.69 -19.67
CA VAL A 81 -1.60 -9.20 -18.75
C VAL A 81 -1.77 -7.70 -18.53
N HIS A 82 -1.92 -6.94 -19.63
CA HIS A 82 -2.01 -5.49 -19.56
C HIS A 82 -3.26 -4.97 -18.88
N GLU A 83 -4.41 -5.66 -18.94
CA GLU A 83 -5.59 -5.20 -18.18
C GLU A 83 -5.32 -5.15 -16.67
N CYS A 84 -4.53 -6.08 -16.13
CA CYS A 84 -4.12 -6.07 -14.73
C CYS A 84 -3.10 -4.93 -14.45
N VAL A 85 -2.09 -4.78 -15.31
CA VAL A 85 -1.07 -3.71 -15.17
C VAL A 85 -1.69 -2.31 -15.26
N PHE A 86 -2.57 -2.08 -16.22
CA PHE A 86 -3.28 -0.81 -16.36
C PHE A 86 -4.31 -0.60 -15.24
N GLY A 87 -4.87 -1.67 -14.69
CA GLY A 87 -5.68 -1.60 -13.48
C GLY A 87 -4.90 -1.02 -12.29
N VAL A 88 -3.65 -1.43 -12.07
CA VAL A 88 -2.78 -0.84 -11.03
C VAL A 88 -2.57 0.66 -11.29
N LEU A 89 -2.26 1.05 -12.53
CA LEU A 89 -2.06 2.45 -12.89
C LEU A 89 -3.33 3.30 -12.66
N ALA A 90 -4.51 2.76 -12.98
CA ALA A 90 -5.78 3.42 -12.76
C ALA A 90 -6.06 3.62 -11.25
N LEU A 91 -5.75 2.61 -10.43
CA LEU A 91 -5.91 2.67 -8.97
C LEU A 91 -5.02 3.73 -8.32
N GLU A 92 -3.76 3.89 -8.75
CA GLU A 92 -2.85 4.92 -8.24
C GLU A 92 -3.31 6.36 -8.55
N SER A 93 -4.27 6.53 -9.47
CA SER A 93 -4.89 7.83 -9.74
C SER A 93 -6.00 8.19 -8.73
N GLU A 94 -6.42 7.28 -7.85
CA GLU A 94 -7.39 7.58 -6.78
C GLU A 94 -6.79 8.61 -5.79
N PRO A 95 -7.50 9.73 -5.49
CA PRO A 95 -6.98 10.75 -4.59
C PRO A 95 -6.84 10.18 -3.18
N MET A 96 -5.61 10.15 -2.70
CA MET A 96 -5.24 9.62 -1.38
C MET A 96 -4.30 10.58 -0.66
N ASP A 97 -4.32 10.55 0.67
CA ASP A 97 -3.40 11.33 1.49
C ASP A 97 -1.94 10.93 1.19
N ALA A 98 -1.19 11.84 0.57
CA ALA A 98 0.19 11.63 0.14
C ALA A 98 1.16 11.37 1.31
N SER A 99 0.77 11.68 2.55
CA SER A 99 1.60 11.45 3.73
C SER A 99 1.59 9.98 4.22
N LEU A 100 0.61 9.18 3.78
CA LEU A 100 0.37 7.79 4.24
C LEU A 100 1.30 6.76 3.60
#